data_AF-X0T079-F1
#
_entry.id   AF-X0T079-F1
#
_cell.length_a   1.000
_cell.length_b   1.000
_cell.length_c   1.000
_cell.angle_alpha   90.00
_cell.angle_beta   90.00
_cell.angle_gamma   90.00
#
_symmetry.space_group_name_H-M   'P 1'
#
loop_
_entity.id
_entity.type
_entity.pdbx_description
1 polymer ?
#
loop_
_entity_poly.entity_id
_entity_poly.type
_entity_poly.pdbx_seq_one_letter_code
_entity_poly.pdbx_strand_id
1 'polypeptide(L)'
;NPNMIDSLYTPQRCVLHSTNIGNMVRDNRDMFLHKGCYHRFKGYAFSQIHKMDIKNPTGKRKEIVDKYGYDTKYGYHLVRLLNECETILTEGTLDLQRNREQLKSIRRGEWTIERIKNYFEDKERQLEELYNKSKLQHSPDEGKIKELLLNCLEYHFGSLDKAVYIPNKFENALREISEICKRNGV
;
A
#
# COMPACT_ATOMS: atom_id res chain seq x y z
N ASN A 1 2.94 -3.42 -0.43
CA ASN A 1 4.05 -2.83 0.38
C ASN A 1 3.75 -1.35 0.54
N PRO A 2 3.51 -0.83 1.75
CA PRO A 2 3.13 0.57 1.98
C PRO A 2 4.08 1.56 1.30
N ASN A 3 5.40 1.37 1.43
CA ASN A 3 6.40 2.30 0.90
C ASN A 3 6.36 2.42 -0.63
N MET A 4 6.04 1.32 -1.33
CA MET A 4 5.93 1.34 -2.79
C MET A 4 4.66 2.06 -3.24
N ILE A 5 3.56 1.85 -2.54
CA ILE A 5 2.28 2.50 -2.84
C ILE A 5 2.40 4.01 -2.63
N ASP A 6 2.99 4.48 -1.53
CA ASP A 6 3.14 5.93 -1.26
C ASP A 6 3.83 6.69 -2.41
N SER A 7 4.79 6.06 -3.09
CA SER A 7 5.50 6.68 -4.22
C SER A 7 4.57 6.95 -5.40
N LEU A 8 3.57 6.09 -5.64
CA LEU A 8 2.58 6.27 -6.70
C LEU A 8 1.56 7.38 -6.38
N TYR A 9 1.26 7.59 -5.09
CA TYR A 9 0.31 8.61 -4.63
C TYR A 9 0.96 9.93 -4.20
N THR A 10 2.28 10.06 -4.40
CA THR A 10 2.96 11.33 -4.15
C THR A 10 2.30 12.44 -4.99
N PRO A 11 1.85 13.55 -4.40
CA PRO A 11 1.13 14.61 -5.10
C PRO A 11 1.92 15.17 -6.29
N GLN A 12 1.25 15.52 -7.38
CA GLN A 12 1.92 15.97 -8.60
C GLN A 12 2.87 17.15 -8.39
N ARG A 13 2.49 18.12 -7.54
CA ARG A 13 3.34 19.26 -7.19
C ARG A 13 4.64 18.91 -6.44
N CYS A 14 4.77 17.67 -5.98
CA CYS A 14 5.96 17.15 -5.31
C CYS A 14 6.82 16.27 -6.24
N VAL A 15 6.39 16.06 -7.49
CA VAL A 15 7.12 15.26 -8.48
C VAL A 15 7.99 16.21 -9.32
N LEU A 16 9.31 16.14 -9.12
CA LEU A 16 10.27 17.01 -9.82
C LEU A 16 10.51 16.56 -11.27
N HIS A 17 10.49 15.25 -11.50
CA HIS A 17 10.65 14.64 -12.80
C HIS A 17 9.84 13.35 -12.87
N SER A 18 9.20 13.11 -14.00
CA SER A 18 8.51 11.85 -14.31
C SER A 18 8.66 11.57 -15.79
N THR A 19 8.93 10.32 -16.13
CA THR A 19 8.88 9.86 -17.52
C THR A 19 7.43 9.59 -17.92
N ASN A 20 7.16 9.49 -19.22
CA ASN A 20 5.81 9.11 -19.68
C ASN A 20 5.40 7.74 -19.15
N ILE A 21 6.34 6.78 -19.06
CA ILE A 21 6.12 5.48 -18.42
C ILE A 21 5.77 5.63 -16.93
N GLY A 22 6.50 6.49 -16.21
CA GLY A 22 6.19 6.79 -14.80
C GLY A 22 4.77 7.36 -14.64
N ASN A 23 4.34 8.23 -15.55
CA ASN A 23 2.98 8.76 -15.56
C ASN A 23 1.96 7.66 -15.87
N MET A 24 2.18 6.78 -16.86
CA MET A 24 1.30 5.65 -17.15
C MET A 24 1.05 4.79 -15.92
N VAL A 25 2.09 4.47 -15.14
CA VAL A 25 1.94 3.69 -13.90
C VAL A 25 1.20 4.48 -12.82
N ARG A 26 1.49 5.77 -12.66
CA ARG A 26 0.83 6.63 -11.66
C ARG A 26 -0.64 6.91 -11.98
N ASP A 27 -0.99 7.03 -13.25
CA ASP A 27 -2.36 7.24 -13.72
C ASP A 27 -3.24 6.01 -13.46
N ASN A 28 -2.61 4.83 -13.43
CA ASN A 28 -3.26 3.55 -13.12
C ASN A 28 -3.06 3.09 -11.67
N ARG A 29 -2.54 3.93 -10.77
CA ARG A 29 -2.12 3.55 -9.39
C ARG A 29 -3.17 2.84 -8.53
N ASP A 30 -4.47 3.12 -8.74
CA ASP A 30 -5.55 2.51 -7.95
C ASP A 30 -5.71 1.02 -8.26
N MET A 31 -5.34 0.56 -9.46
CA MET A 31 -5.47 -0.86 -9.86
C MET A 31 -4.58 -1.80 -9.05
N PHE A 32 -3.52 -1.28 -8.43
CA PHE A 32 -2.62 -2.03 -7.56
C PHE A 32 -3.20 -2.24 -6.15
N LEU A 33 -4.30 -1.58 -5.80
CA LEU A 33 -4.93 -1.71 -4.48
C LEU A 33 -5.84 -2.94 -4.44
N HIS A 34 -5.72 -3.69 -3.34
CA HIS A 34 -6.50 -4.89 -3.06
C HIS A 34 -6.56 -5.13 -1.55
N LYS A 35 -7.53 -5.92 -1.06
CA LYS A 35 -7.76 -6.20 0.37
C LYS A 35 -6.55 -6.81 1.07
N GLY A 36 -5.68 -7.51 0.34
CA GLY A 36 -4.41 -8.02 0.86
C GLY A 36 -3.47 -6.93 1.41
N CYS A 37 -3.72 -5.64 1.14
CA CYS A 37 -3.04 -4.55 1.81
C CYS A 37 -3.22 -4.62 3.35
N TYR A 38 -4.40 -5.01 3.84
CA TYR A 38 -4.72 -5.08 5.26
C TYR A 38 -3.67 -5.83 6.06
N HIS A 39 -3.34 -7.06 5.66
CA HIS A 39 -2.35 -7.89 6.35
C HIS A 39 -0.95 -7.25 6.37
N ARG A 40 -0.56 -6.60 5.28
CA ARG A 40 0.75 -5.93 5.18
C ARG A 40 0.79 -4.70 6.08
N PHE A 41 -0.18 -3.79 5.95
CA PHE A 41 -0.27 -2.57 6.76
C PHE A 41 -0.39 -2.91 8.25
N LYS A 42 -1.22 -3.88 8.62
CA LYS A 42 -1.34 -4.41 9.99
C LYS A 42 0.01 -4.88 10.52
N GLY A 43 0.72 -5.76 9.79
CA GLY A 43 2.05 -6.25 10.22
C GLY A 43 3.09 -5.13 10.43
N TYR A 44 3.11 -4.12 9.54
CA TYR A 44 3.99 -2.96 9.72
C TYR A 44 3.58 -2.09 10.92
N ALA A 45 2.29 -1.89 11.16
CA ALA A 45 1.74 -1.14 12.30
C ALA A 45 2.11 -1.81 13.63
N PHE A 46 1.91 -3.12 13.77
CA PHE A 46 2.37 -3.90 14.93
C PHE A 46 3.88 -3.76 15.16
N SER A 47 4.68 -3.74 14.10
CA SER A 47 6.11 -3.49 14.26
C SER A 47 6.42 -2.09 14.79
N GLN A 48 5.60 -1.08 14.48
CA GLN A 48 5.79 0.28 14.98
C GLN A 48 5.42 0.42 16.46
N ILE A 49 4.34 -0.25 16.92
CA ILE A 49 3.90 -0.12 18.31
C ILE A 49 4.97 -0.60 19.29
N HIS A 50 5.61 -1.73 19.00
CA HIS A 50 6.70 -2.25 19.83
C HIS A 50 7.97 -1.39 19.77
N LYS A 51 8.27 -0.80 18.61
CA LYS A 51 9.45 0.06 18.44
C LYS A 51 9.28 1.43 19.10
N MET A 52 8.04 1.86 19.26
CA MET A 52 7.71 3.14 19.89
C MET A 52 8.04 3.15 21.39
N ASP A 53 7.86 2.00 22.04
CA ASP A 53 8.05 1.78 23.48
C ASP A 53 9.42 1.11 23.77
N ILE A 54 10.47 1.68 23.19
CA ILE A 54 11.84 1.17 23.36
C ILE A 54 12.36 1.51 24.76
N LYS A 55 12.81 0.49 25.49
CA LYS A 55 13.36 0.64 26.85
C LYS A 55 14.77 1.26 26.88
N ASN A 56 15.61 0.95 25.88
CA ASN A 56 17.01 1.38 25.82
C ASN A 56 17.30 2.07 24.48
N PRO A 57 16.82 3.30 24.26
CA PRO A 57 17.06 4.01 23.01
C PRO A 57 18.51 4.51 22.92
N THR A 58 19.06 4.53 21.71
CA THR A 58 20.42 5.03 21.42
C THR A 58 20.41 6.12 20.36
N GLY A 59 21.44 6.97 20.36
CA GLY A 59 21.61 8.07 19.40
C GLY A 59 20.41 9.03 19.36
N LYS A 60 20.04 9.48 18.16
CA LYS A 60 18.93 10.45 17.93
C LYS A 60 17.57 10.00 18.45
N ARG A 61 17.35 8.69 18.67
CA ARG A 61 16.08 8.20 19.22
C ARG A 61 16.01 8.41 20.73
N LYS A 62 17.14 8.37 21.43
CA LYS A 62 17.20 8.65 22.87
C LYS A 62 16.72 10.05 23.18
N GLU A 63 17.22 11.05 22.46
CA GLU A 63 16.79 12.45 22.61
C GLU A 63 15.28 12.65 22.41
N ILE A 64 14.66 11.91 21.48
CA ILE A 64 13.22 11.97 21.23
C ILE A 64 12.45 11.36 22.40
N VAL A 65 12.87 10.17 22.86
CA VAL A 65 12.21 9.45 23.96
C VAL A 65 12.38 10.22 25.28
N ASP A 66 13.57 10.72 25.57
CA ASP A 66 13.84 11.53 26.77
C ASP A 66 12.97 12.80 26.79
N LYS A 67 12.69 13.39 25.62
CA LYS A 67 11.87 14.61 25.51
C LYS A 67 10.36 14.36 25.59
N TYR A 68 9.85 13.32 24.95
CA TYR A 68 8.41 13.11 24.76
C TYR A 68 7.86 11.87 25.49
N GLY A 69 8.71 11.10 26.16
CA GLY A 69 8.36 9.85 26.86
C GLY A 69 8.26 8.62 25.93
N TYR A 70 8.34 8.80 24.61
CA TYR A 70 8.27 7.73 23.63
C TYR A 70 8.83 8.19 22.28
N ASP A 71 9.03 7.25 21.35
CA ASP A 71 9.53 7.59 20.02
C ASP A 71 8.42 8.11 19.08
N THR A 72 8.29 9.44 19.01
CA THR A 72 7.27 10.13 18.18
C THR A 72 7.35 9.81 16.68
N LYS A 73 8.51 9.37 16.16
CA LYS A 73 8.62 8.95 14.76
C LYS A 73 7.93 7.62 14.53
N TYR A 74 8.08 6.67 15.45
CA TYR A 74 7.37 5.39 15.36
C TYR A 74 5.88 5.57 15.58
N GLY A 75 5.46 6.42 16.53
CA GLY A 75 4.05 6.79 16.70
C GLY A 75 3.43 7.42 15.44
N TYR A 76 4.17 8.32 14.77
CA TYR A 76 3.75 8.88 13.48
C TYR A 76 3.51 7.79 12.42
N HIS A 77 4.47 6.88 12.25
CA HIS A 77 4.36 5.83 11.23
C HIS A 77 3.25 4.84 11.55
N LEU A 78 3.01 4.55 12.83
CA LEU A 78 1.89 3.72 13.28
C LEU A 78 0.56 4.31 12.82
N VAL A 79 0.25 5.54 13.23
CA VAL A 79 -1.02 6.20 12.89
C VAL A 79 -1.17 6.38 11.39
N ARG A 80 -0.08 6.74 10.70
CA ARG A 80 -0.05 6.86 9.24
C ARG A 80 -0.51 5.56 8.55
N LEU A 81 0.10 4.43 8.91
CA LEU A 81 -0.22 3.13 8.31
C LEU A 81 -1.69 2.74 8.52
N LEU A 82 -2.23 2.98 9.72
CA LEU A 82 -3.63 2.67 10.02
C LEU A 82 -4.58 3.48 9.14
N ASN A 83 -4.34 4.79 9.03
CA ASN A 83 -5.19 5.70 8.25
C ASN A 83 -5.09 5.45 6.74
N GLU A 84 -3.90 5.17 6.24
CA GLU A 84 -3.68 4.80 4.84
C GLU A 84 -4.43 3.50 4.51
N CYS A 85 -4.35 2.49 5.40
CA CYS A 85 -5.09 1.23 5.24
C CYS A 85 -6.61 1.45 5.27
N GLU A 86 -7.11 2.30 6.16
CA GLU A 86 -8.53 2.66 6.24
C GLU A 86 -9.01 3.29 4.93
N THR A 87 -8.27 4.26 4.40
CA THR A 87 -8.60 4.96 3.15
C THR A 87 -8.64 3.98 1.98
N ILE A 88 -7.66 3.08 1.88
CA ILE A 88 -7.63 2.05 0.83
C ILE A 88 -8.84 1.12 0.93
N LEU A 89 -9.17 0.63 2.13
CA LEU A 89 -10.27 -0.32 2.32
C LEU A 89 -11.65 0.32 2.11
N THR A 90 -11.79 1.62 2.36
CA THR A 90 -13.07 2.35 2.26
C THR A 90 -13.30 2.93 0.87
N GLU A 91 -12.27 3.52 0.26
CA GLU A 91 -12.40 4.34 -0.94
C GLU A 91 -11.70 3.72 -2.17
N GLY A 92 -10.82 2.74 -1.97
CA GLY A 92 -10.06 2.14 -3.07
C GLY A 92 -9.08 3.11 -3.72
N THR A 93 -8.65 4.14 -3.00
CA THR A 93 -7.62 5.09 -3.42
C THR A 93 -6.82 5.57 -2.21
N LEU A 94 -5.90 6.52 -2.39
CA LEU A 94 -5.10 7.07 -1.30
C LEU A 94 -4.82 8.57 -1.49
N ASP A 95 -5.05 9.36 -0.44
CA ASP A 95 -4.56 10.73 -0.35
C ASP A 95 -3.60 10.86 0.84
N LEU A 96 -2.31 10.98 0.53
CA LEU A 96 -1.23 11.10 1.52
C LEU A 96 -1.30 12.40 2.34
N GLN A 97 -2.13 13.36 1.95
CA GLN A 97 -2.19 14.68 2.58
C GLN A 97 -3.36 14.82 3.54
N ARG A 98 -4.37 13.96 3.43
CA ARG A 98 -5.60 13.98 4.21
C ARG A 98 -5.37 14.15 5.71
N ASN A 99 -4.45 13.38 6.27
CA ASN A 99 -4.19 13.34 7.71
C ASN A 99 -2.94 14.12 8.14
N ARG A 100 -2.46 15.05 7.30
CA ARG A 100 -1.17 15.73 7.51
C ARG A 100 -1.02 16.35 8.90
N GLU A 101 -1.98 17.13 9.35
CA GLU A 101 -1.85 17.83 10.64
C GLU A 101 -1.97 16.89 11.84
N GLN A 102 -2.83 15.87 11.76
CA GLN A 102 -2.85 14.79 12.75
C GLN A 102 -1.46 14.15 12.88
N LEU A 103 -0.86 13.79 11.75
CA LEU A 103 0.46 13.18 11.75
C LEU A 103 1.57 14.13 12.25
N LYS A 104 1.53 15.41 11.86
CA LYS A 104 2.48 16.40 12.38
C LYS A 104 2.33 16.64 13.88
N SER A 105 1.11 16.65 14.42
CA SER A 105 0.87 16.80 15.87
C SER A 105 1.59 15.70 16.67
N ILE A 106 1.56 14.46 16.18
CA ILE A 106 2.30 13.34 16.77
C ILE A 106 3.80 13.59 16.72
N ARG A 107 4.35 14.06 15.59
CA ARG A 107 5.78 14.39 15.46
C ARG A 107 6.22 15.53 16.36
N ARG A 108 5.31 16.45 16.70
CA ARG A 108 5.54 17.55 17.65
C ARG A 108 5.40 17.11 19.12
N GLY A 109 4.98 15.86 19.38
CA GLY A 109 4.80 15.33 20.73
C GLY A 109 3.49 15.75 21.41
N GLU A 110 2.51 16.23 20.65
CA GLU A 110 1.21 16.67 21.18
C GLU A 110 0.30 15.49 21.56
N TRP A 111 0.64 14.27 21.13
CA TRP A 111 -0.05 13.04 21.53
C TRP A 111 0.77 12.33 22.59
N THR A 112 0.11 11.85 23.63
CA THR A 112 0.77 10.95 24.60
C THR A 112 0.88 9.54 24.00
N ILE A 113 1.74 8.71 24.59
CA ILE A 113 1.88 7.31 24.18
C ILE A 113 0.57 6.54 24.40
N GLU A 114 -0.17 6.82 25.48
CA GLU A 114 -1.47 6.21 25.78
C GLU A 114 -2.50 6.56 24.71
N ARG A 115 -2.54 7.82 24.27
CA ARG A 115 -3.44 8.24 23.19
C ARG A 115 -3.17 7.48 21.90
N ILE A 116 -1.89 7.23 21.58
CA ILE A 116 -1.51 6.45 20.40
C ILE A 116 -1.89 4.97 20.55
N LYS A 117 -1.67 4.37 21.73
CA LYS A 117 -2.06 2.99 22.03
C LYS A 117 -3.58 2.79 21.91
N ASN A 118 -4.37 3.68 22.51
CA ASN A 118 -5.84 3.66 22.38
C ASN A 118 -6.29 3.82 20.92
N TYR A 119 -5.68 4.77 20.19
CA TYR A 119 -5.99 4.96 18.76
C TYR A 119 -5.70 3.70 17.94
N PHE A 120 -4.60 3.00 18.24
CA PHE A 120 -4.26 1.75 17.58
C PHE A 120 -5.30 0.66 17.85
N GLU A 121 -5.68 0.44 19.11
CA GLU A 121 -6.68 -0.57 19.48
C GLU A 121 -8.04 -0.30 18.82
N ASP A 122 -8.49 0.96 18.83
CA ASP A 122 -9.75 1.36 18.20
C ASP A 122 -9.69 1.17 16.68
N LYS A 123 -8.59 1.62 16.04
CA LYS A 123 -8.42 1.49 14.58
C LYS A 123 -8.24 0.05 14.15
N GLU A 124 -7.60 -0.80 14.94
CA GLU A 124 -7.47 -2.22 14.61
C GLU A 124 -8.83 -2.88 14.46
N ARG A 125 -9.73 -2.69 15.43
CA ARG A 125 -11.11 -3.21 15.36
C ARG A 125 -11.86 -2.67 14.14
N GLN A 126 -11.75 -1.37 13.88
CA GLN A 126 -12.37 -0.74 12.70
C GLN A 126 -11.83 -1.32 11.38
N LEU A 127 -10.51 -1.50 11.27
CA LEU A 127 -9.89 -2.04 10.05
C LEU A 127 -10.29 -3.50 9.80
N GLU A 128 -10.47 -4.29 10.85
CA GLU A 128 -10.98 -5.66 10.72
C GLU A 128 -12.42 -5.67 10.17
N GLU A 129 -13.30 -4.83 10.68
CA GLU A 129 -14.65 -4.67 10.13
C GLU A 129 -14.65 -4.17 8.68
N LEU A 130 -13.82 -3.16 8.39
CA LEU A 130 -13.69 -2.60 7.05
C LEU A 130 -13.13 -3.62 6.07
N TYR A 131 -12.15 -4.43 6.48
CA TYR A 131 -11.64 -5.52 5.66
C TYR A 131 -12.76 -6.49 5.27
N ASN A 132 -13.65 -6.84 6.18
CA ASN A 132 -14.77 -7.74 5.88
C ASN A 132 -15.84 -7.08 4.97
N LYS A 133 -16.13 -5.79 5.17
CA LYS A 133 -17.17 -5.05 4.43
C LYS A 133 -16.69 -4.42 3.11
N SER A 134 -15.38 -4.30 2.91
CA SER A 134 -14.80 -3.60 1.76
C SER A 134 -15.19 -4.25 0.44
N LYS A 135 -15.53 -3.39 -0.54
CA LYS A 135 -15.80 -3.75 -1.94
C LYS A 135 -14.52 -3.91 -2.78
N LEU A 136 -13.36 -3.64 -2.20
CA LEU A 136 -12.08 -3.77 -2.89
C LEU A 136 -11.83 -5.25 -3.24
N GLN A 137 -11.18 -5.51 -4.38
CA GLN A 137 -10.83 -6.86 -4.80
C GLN A 137 -9.94 -7.57 -3.77
N HIS A 138 -10.05 -8.90 -3.65
CA HIS A 138 -9.27 -9.68 -2.67
C HIS A 138 -7.77 -9.71 -3.01
N SER A 139 -7.46 -10.00 -4.26
CA SER A 139 -6.13 -10.04 -4.85
C SER A 139 -6.00 -8.98 -5.94
N PRO A 140 -4.77 -8.56 -6.31
CA PRO A 140 -4.60 -7.70 -7.46
C PRO A 140 -5.06 -8.40 -8.75
N ASP A 141 -5.58 -7.62 -9.69
CA ASP A 141 -5.90 -8.08 -11.06
C ASP A 141 -4.60 -8.20 -11.85
N GLU A 142 -3.94 -9.36 -11.73
CA GLU A 142 -2.64 -9.61 -12.38
C GLU A 142 -2.71 -9.48 -13.90
N GLY A 143 -3.87 -9.77 -14.51
CA GLY A 143 -4.10 -9.62 -15.95
C GLY A 143 -3.95 -8.15 -16.37
N LYS A 144 -4.69 -7.25 -15.72
CA LYS A 144 -4.61 -5.81 -15.99
C LYS A 144 -3.25 -5.21 -15.66
N ILE A 145 -2.62 -5.67 -14.58
CA ILE A 145 -1.28 -5.20 -14.21
C ILE A 145 -0.24 -5.63 -15.25
N LYS A 146 -0.35 -6.87 -15.76
CA LYS A 146 0.52 -7.37 -16.83
C LYS A 146 0.28 -6.61 -18.14
N GLU A 147 -0.97 -6.31 -18.48
CA GLU A 147 -1.31 -5.47 -19.63
C GLU A 147 -0.68 -4.08 -19.52
N LEU A 148 -0.79 -3.42 -18.36
CA LEU A 148 -0.12 -2.14 -18.11
C LEU A 148 1.40 -2.24 -18.28
N LEU A 149 2.02 -3.30 -17.76
CA LEU A 149 3.45 -3.55 -17.93
C LEU A 149 3.83 -3.68 -19.42
N LEU A 150 3.06 -4.46 -20.19
CA LEU A 150 3.31 -4.63 -21.62
C LEU A 150 3.17 -3.30 -22.37
N ASN A 151 2.14 -2.51 -22.08
CA ASN A 151 1.96 -1.17 -22.66
C ASN A 151 3.15 -0.24 -22.33
N CYS A 152 3.69 -0.32 -21.10
CA CYS A 152 4.87 0.44 -20.72
C CYS A 152 6.13 0.00 -21.49
N LEU A 153 6.30 -1.30 -21.70
CA LEU A 153 7.41 -1.86 -22.46
C LEU A 153 7.29 -1.51 -23.95
N GLU A 154 6.10 -1.60 -24.54
CA GLU A 154 5.84 -1.20 -25.93
C GLU A 154 6.09 0.29 -26.14
N TYR A 155 5.70 1.12 -25.18
CA TYR A 155 5.98 2.55 -25.24
C TYR A 155 7.50 2.85 -25.28
N HIS A 156 8.29 2.06 -24.55
CA HIS A 156 9.75 2.27 -24.47
C HIS A 156 10.52 1.65 -25.63
N PHE A 157 10.16 0.43 -26.02
CA PHE A 157 10.93 -0.41 -26.94
C PHE A 157 10.30 -0.53 -28.35
N GLY A 158 9.06 -0.05 -28.53
CA GLY A 158 8.28 -0.26 -29.75
C GLY A 158 7.48 -1.58 -29.71
N SER A 159 6.91 -1.98 -30.86
CA SER A 159 6.07 -3.19 -30.96
C SER A 159 6.76 -4.43 -30.41
N LEU A 160 6.07 -5.14 -29.52
CA LEU A 160 6.52 -6.39 -28.92
C LEU A 160 5.96 -7.62 -29.65
N ASP A 161 5.31 -7.48 -30.80
CA ASP A 161 4.62 -8.57 -31.52
C ASP A 161 5.53 -9.78 -31.82
N LYS A 162 6.84 -9.55 -31.96
CA LYS A 162 7.85 -10.58 -32.22
C LYS A 162 8.44 -11.21 -30.96
N ALA A 163 8.23 -10.60 -29.80
CA ALA A 163 8.86 -10.97 -28.53
C ALA A 163 7.84 -11.49 -27.50
N VAL A 164 6.59 -11.04 -27.59
CA VAL A 164 5.52 -11.38 -26.64
C VAL A 164 4.30 -11.86 -27.40
N TYR A 165 3.97 -13.13 -27.26
CA TYR A 165 2.70 -13.68 -27.74
C TYR A 165 1.60 -13.40 -26.72
N ILE A 166 0.60 -12.61 -27.10
CA ILE A 166 -0.62 -12.36 -26.33
C ILE A 166 -1.73 -13.25 -26.94
N PRO A 167 -2.08 -14.39 -26.31
CA PRO A 167 -3.13 -15.26 -26.83
C PRO A 167 -4.47 -14.54 -26.76
N ASN A 168 -5.29 -14.69 -27.79
CA ASN A 168 -6.62 -14.10 -27.79
C ASN A 168 -7.57 -14.84 -26.82
N LYS A 169 -8.77 -14.27 -26.60
CA LYS A 169 -9.76 -14.82 -25.65
C LYS A 169 -10.12 -16.29 -25.94
N PHE A 170 -10.15 -16.69 -27.21
CA PHE A 170 -10.48 -18.07 -27.61
C PHE A 170 -9.32 -19.02 -27.33
N GLU A 171 -8.08 -18.60 -27.60
CA GLU A 171 -6.88 -19.39 -27.31
C GLU A 171 -6.68 -19.56 -25.79
N ASN A 172 -6.95 -18.54 -24.99
CA ASN A 172 -6.94 -18.66 -23.53
C ASN A 172 -8.01 -19.64 -23.02
N ALA A 173 -9.24 -19.55 -23.55
CA ALA A 173 -10.30 -20.50 -23.20
C ALA A 173 -9.92 -21.95 -23.58
N LEU A 174 -9.31 -22.15 -24.76
CA LEU A 174 -8.81 -23.46 -25.18
C LEU A 174 -7.69 -23.98 -24.29
N ARG A 175 -6.79 -23.12 -23.82
CA ARG A 175 -5.74 -23.48 -22.86
C ARG A 175 -6.31 -23.88 -21.52
N GLU A 176 -7.28 -23.13 -20.98
CA GLU A 176 -7.96 -23.46 -19.73
C GLU A 176 -8.67 -24.81 -19.83
N ILE A 177 -9.42 -25.05 -20.92
CA ILE A 177 -10.06 -26.34 -21.19
C ILE A 177 -9.01 -27.46 -21.25
N SER A 178 -7.90 -27.25 -21.97
CA SER A 178 -6.82 -28.23 -22.08
C SER A 178 -6.18 -28.56 -20.72
N GLU A 179 -5.97 -27.57 -19.86
CA GLU A 179 -5.46 -27.80 -18.50
C GLU A 179 -6.45 -28.56 -17.61
N ILE A 180 -7.74 -28.28 -17.75
CA ILE A 180 -8.79 -29.01 -17.03
C ILE A 180 -8.82 -30.47 -17.49
N CYS A 181 -8.77 -30.74 -18.79
CA CYS A 181 -8.70 -32.10 -19.34
C CYS A 181 -7.47 -32.85 -18.80
N LYS A 182 -6.29 -32.23 -18.86
CA LYS A 182 -5.04 -32.81 -18.29
C LYS A 182 -5.13 -33.11 -16.81
N ARG A 183 -5.73 -32.22 -16.00
CA ARG A 183 -5.94 -32.44 -14.56
C ARG A 183 -6.86 -33.62 -14.27
N ASN A 184 -7.80 -33.92 -15.16
CA ASN A 184 -8.78 -34.99 -15.00
C ASN A 184 -8.45 -36.27 -15.80
N GLY A 185 -7.28 -36.32 -16.45
CA GLY A 185 -6.82 -37.51 -17.17
C GLY A 185 -7.60 -37.84 -18.45
N VAL A 186 -8.20 -36.83 -19.09
CA VAL A 186 -8.87 -36.93 -20.40
C VAL A 186 -8.01 -36.29 -21.48
#